data_AF-A0A9X7T610-F1
#
_entry.id   AF-A0A9X7T610-F1
#
_cell.length_a   1.000
_cell.length_b   1.000
_cell.length_c   1.000
_cell.angle_alpha   90.00
_cell.angle_beta   90.00
_cell.angle_gamma   90.00
#
_symmetry.space_group_name_H-M   'P 1'
#
loop_
_entity.id
_entity.type
_entity.pdbx_description
1 polymer ?
#
loop_
_entity_poly.entity_id
_entity_poly.type
_entity_poly.pdbx_seq_one_letter_code
_entity_poly.pdbx_strand_id
1 'polypeptide(L)'
;MEQGFINTNEHAQNDILCTTGLYKNRKLFIKQVKFKDGWLCGYVELLPTDTIYQKIKKGTLNSLDDFFIIGKDITFLGNLVIENEKLDSIFIGIDYSEPFLRNTGVKECLGELKEIADEIEKMD
;
A
#
# COMPACT_ATOMS: atom_id res chain seq x y z
N MET A 1 -10.97 17.57 -11.96
CA MET A 1 -10.18 17.37 -10.73
C MET A 1 -9.03 16.47 -11.10
N GLU A 2 -7.82 17.03 -11.17
CA GLU A 2 -6.60 16.24 -11.39
C GLU A 2 -6.40 15.39 -10.12
N GLN A 3 -6.52 14.07 -10.26
CA GLN A 3 -6.11 13.15 -9.22
C GLN A 3 -4.60 13.37 -9.03
N GLY A 4 -4.22 13.95 -7.89
CA GLY A 4 -2.82 14.14 -7.54
C GLY A 4 -2.11 12.81 -7.65
N PHE A 5 -1.25 12.68 -8.65
CA PHE A 5 -0.29 11.60 -8.72
C PHE A 5 0.68 11.83 -7.57
N ILE A 6 0.58 11.04 -6.50
CA ILE A 6 1.71 10.90 -5.60
C ILE A 6 2.73 10.10 -6.40
N ASN A 7 3.62 10.81 -7.10
CA ASN A 7 4.91 10.23 -7.44
C ASN A 7 5.46 9.68 -6.12
N THR A 8 5.79 8.38 -6.11
CA THR A 8 6.70 7.80 -5.13
C THR A 8 7.73 8.88 -4.83
N ASN A 9 7.80 9.33 -3.58
CA ASN A 9 8.71 10.37 -3.06
C ASN A 9 9.85 10.66 -4.04
N GLU A 10 10.10 11.90 -4.47
CA GLU A 10 11.09 12.21 -5.53
C GLU A 10 12.52 11.67 -5.29
N HIS A 11 12.82 11.18 -4.07
CA HIS A 11 14.04 10.48 -3.69
C HIS A 11 13.99 8.93 -3.82
N ALA A 12 12.86 8.38 -4.25
CA ALA A 12 12.57 6.96 -4.47
C ALA A 12 13.06 6.52 -5.85
N GLN A 13 14.17 5.81 -5.92
CA GLN A 13 14.69 5.30 -7.21
C GLN A 13 14.41 3.79 -7.38
N ASN A 14 14.38 3.32 -8.62
CA ASN A 14 14.39 1.91 -9.07
C ASN A 14 13.16 1.02 -8.83
N ASP A 15 12.19 1.40 -7.99
CA ASP A 15 10.84 0.79 -7.84
C ASP A 15 10.68 -0.68 -8.31
N ILE A 16 11.49 -1.59 -7.75
CA ILE A 16 11.61 -2.97 -8.22
C ILE A 16 10.51 -3.81 -7.60
N LEU A 17 9.70 -4.49 -8.41
CA LEU A 17 8.75 -5.47 -7.89
C LEU A 17 9.47 -6.69 -7.34
N CYS A 18 9.34 -6.96 -6.05
CA CYS A 18 9.96 -8.12 -5.40
C CYS A 18 9.05 -9.34 -5.38
N THR A 19 7.76 -9.15 -5.12
CA THR A 19 6.77 -10.24 -5.10
C THR A 19 5.35 -9.73 -5.27
N THR A 20 4.48 -10.62 -5.72
CA THR A 20 3.03 -10.44 -5.82
C THR A 20 2.32 -11.56 -5.10
N GLY A 21 1.15 -11.29 -4.54
CA GLY A 21 0.29 -12.31 -3.93
C GLY A 21 -1.18 -12.05 -4.22
N LEU A 22 -1.98 -13.10 -4.10
CA LEU A 22 -3.44 -13.00 -4.05
C LEU A 22 -3.89 -13.56 -2.69
N TYR A 23 -4.66 -12.77 -1.94
CA TYR A 23 -5.18 -13.19 -0.64
C TYR A 23 -6.59 -12.64 -0.46
N LYS A 24 -7.57 -13.52 -0.19
CA LYS A 24 -9.00 -13.16 -0.05
C LYS A 24 -9.51 -12.24 -1.17
N ASN A 25 -9.19 -12.60 -2.42
CA ASN A 25 -9.53 -11.83 -3.63
C ASN A 25 -8.86 -10.44 -3.75
N ARG A 26 -7.89 -10.11 -2.90
CA ARG A 26 -7.09 -8.89 -2.98
C ARG A 26 -5.71 -9.19 -3.54
N LYS A 27 -5.26 -8.34 -4.45
CA LYS A 27 -3.87 -8.31 -4.91
C LYS A 27 -2.98 -7.68 -3.84
N LEU A 28 -1.86 -8.32 -3.57
CA LEU A 28 -0.80 -7.84 -2.70
C LEU A 28 0.46 -7.63 -3.54
N PHE A 29 1.17 -6.54 -3.31
CA PHE A 29 2.44 -6.24 -3.98
C PHE A 29 3.48 -5.85 -2.95
N ILE A 30 4.72 -6.27 -3.14
CA ILE A 30 5.86 -5.76 -2.38
C ILE A 30 6.88 -5.27 -3.39
N LYS A 31 7.28 -4.02 -3.23
CA LYS A 31 8.34 -3.41 -4.02
C LYS A 31 9.52 -3.07 -3.14
N GLN A 32 10.70 -3.24 -3.69
CA GLN A 32 11.90 -2.62 -3.17
C GLN A 32 12.08 -1.29 -3.88
N VAL A 33 11.92 -0.23 -3.12
CA VAL A 33 12.24 1.10 -3.56
C VAL A 33 13.68 1.39 -3.07
N LYS A 34 14.44 2.27 -3.74
CA LYS A 34 15.81 2.62 -3.32
C LYS A 34 15.81 3.98 -2.63
N PHE A 35 16.10 3.98 -1.32
CA PHE A 35 16.41 5.14 -0.50
C PHE A 35 17.55 4.75 0.43
N LYS A 36 18.73 5.36 0.27
CA LYS A 36 20.00 5.01 0.95
C LYS A 36 20.41 3.54 0.80
N ASP A 37 19.87 2.62 1.60
CA ASP A 37 20.23 1.19 1.65
C ASP A 37 19.16 0.25 1.06
N GLY A 38 18.04 0.80 0.56
CA GLY A 38 16.89 0.04 0.06
C GLY A 38 15.79 -0.09 1.12
N TRP A 39 14.54 0.07 0.71
CA TRP A 39 13.35 0.03 1.56
C TRP A 39 12.30 -0.84 0.88
N LEU A 40 11.53 -1.60 1.67
CA LEU A 40 10.40 -2.36 1.17
C LEU A 40 9.12 -1.55 1.39
N CYS A 41 8.31 -1.44 0.35
CA CYS A 41 6.97 -0.87 0.37
C CYS A 41 5.99 -1.98 0.01
N GLY A 42 5.04 -2.23 0.92
CA GLY A 42 3.99 -3.21 0.72
C GLY A 42 2.68 -2.53 0.32
N TYR A 43 1.92 -3.12 -0.59
CA TYR A 43 0.65 -2.61 -1.08
C TYR A 43 -0.45 -3.67 -0.99
N VAL A 44 -1.62 -3.27 -0.52
CA VAL A 44 -2.83 -4.11 -0.39
C VAL A 44 -3.95 -3.49 -1.20
N GLU A 45 -4.59 -4.28 -2.06
CA GLU A 45 -5.77 -3.85 -2.82
C GLU A 45 -6.99 -3.64 -1.91
N LEU A 46 -7.66 -2.51 -2.12
CA LEU A 46 -9.01 -2.25 -1.60
C LEU A 46 -10.05 -2.78 -2.59
N LEU A 47 -11.01 -3.53 -2.06
CA LEU A 47 -12.13 -4.07 -2.82
C LEU A 47 -13.30 -3.07 -2.83
N PRO A 48 -14.13 -3.09 -3.88
CA PRO A 48 -15.35 -2.28 -3.91
C PRO A 48 -16.31 -2.53 -2.74
N THR A 49 -16.24 -3.69 -2.10
CA THR A 49 -17.06 -4.04 -0.94
C THR A 49 -16.58 -3.39 0.35
N ASP A 50 -15.36 -2.86 0.40
CA ASP A 50 -14.81 -2.28 1.63
C ASP A 50 -15.44 -0.93 1.92
N THR A 51 -15.80 -0.68 3.18
CA THR A 51 -16.41 0.60 3.53
C THR A 51 -15.45 1.77 3.30
N ILE A 52 -14.15 1.53 3.51
CA ILE A 52 -13.11 2.53 3.24
C ILE A 52 -13.01 2.87 1.75
N TYR A 53 -13.14 1.88 0.86
CA TYR A 53 -13.20 2.10 -0.59
C TYR A 53 -14.40 3.00 -0.95
N GLN A 54 -15.56 2.72 -0.36
CA GLN A 54 -16.78 3.51 -0.57
C GLN A 54 -16.63 4.96 -0.05
N LYS A 55 -16.00 5.15 1.12
CA LYS A 55 -15.69 6.47 1.69
C LYS A 55 -14.74 7.26 0.77
N ILE A 56 -13.72 6.63 0.21
CA ILE A 56 -12.82 7.25 -0.77
C ILE A 56 -13.58 7.67 -2.03
N LYS A 57 -14.39 6.78 -2.61
CA LYS A 57 -15.17 7.09 -3.82
C LYS A 57 -16.17 8.22 -3.62
N LYS A 58 -16.69 8.40 -2.40
CA LYS A 58 -17.59 9.50 -2.03
C LYS A 58 -16.86 10.81 -1.71
N GLY A 59 -15.52 10.82 -1.68
CA GLY A 59 -14.73 12.01 -1.32
C GLY A 59 -14.88 12.42 0.15
N THR A 60 -15.23 11.48 1.02
CA THR A 60 -15.35 11.73 2.48
C THR A 60 -14.06 11.43 3.23
N LEU A 61 -13.07 10.84 2.56
CA LEU A 61 -11.70 10.66 3.03
C LEU A 61 -10.82 11.46 2.08
N ASN A 62 -10.22 12.55 2.58
CA ASN A 62 -9.49 13.52 1.76
C ASN A 62 -8.00 13.61 2.12
N SER A 63 -7.57 12.94 3.19
CA SER A 63 -6.17 12.91 3.62
C SER A 63 -5.77 11.51 4.07
N LEU A 64 -4.47 11.20 4.00
CA LEU A 64 -3.90 9.97 4.57
C LEU A 64 -4.02 9.96 6.11
N ASP A 65 -4.12 11.14 6.74
CA ASP A 65 -4.23 11.30 8.20
C ASP A 65 -5.53 10.70 8.76
N ASP A 66 -6.54 10.52 7.92
CA ASP A 66 -7.81 9.87 8.28
C ASP A 66 -7.68 8.33 8.32
N PHE A 67 -6.53 7.78 7.93
CA PHE A 67 -6.30 6.35 7.80
C PHE A 67 -5.33 5.84 8.86
N PHE A 68 -5.85 5.03 9.78
CA PHE A 68 -5.04 4.24 10.70
C PHE A 68 -5.50 2.80 10.64
N ILE A 69 -4.66 1.90 10.12
CA ILE A 69 -4.86 0.46 10.28
C ILE A 69 -3.97 0.03 11.44
N ILE A 70 -4.57 -0.65 12.43
CA ILE A 70 -3.99 -0.99 13.75
C ILE A 70 -2.45 -0.99 13.77
N GLY A 71 -1.88 0.09 14.33
CA GLY A 71 -0.45 0.18 14.64
C GLY A 71 0.48 0.40 13.43
N LYS A 72 -0.06 0.73 12.25
CA LYS A 72 0.72 0.98 11.02
C LYS A 72 0.22 2.25 10.33
N ASP A 73 1.15 3.17 10.08
CA ASP A 73 0.86 4.39 9.33
C ASP A 73 0.79 4.06 7.83
N ILE A 74 -0.29 4.50 7.19
CA ILE A 74 -0.46 4.35 5.75
C ILE A 74 0.33 5.46 5.05
N THR A 75 1.24 5.06 4.16
CA THR A 75 2.12 5.97 3.43
C THR A 75 1.65 6.24 2.01
N PHE A 76 0.70 5.45 1.51
CA PHE A 76 0.17 5.58 0.16
C PHE A 76 -1.31 5.19 0.07
N LEU A 77 -2.06 5.93 -0.75
CA LEU A 77 -3.42 5.57 -1.14
C LEU A 77 -3.66 5.97 -2.60
N GLY A 78 -3.95 5.00 -3.46
CA GLY A 78 -4.23 5.29 -4.87
C GLY A 78 -4.04 4.11 -5.81
N ASN A 79 -4.04 4.39 -7.11
CA ASN A 79 -3.75 3.38 -8.12
C ASN A 79 -2.24 3.10 -8.18
N LEU A 80 -1.87 1.82 -8.25
CA LEU A 80 -0.49 1.39 -8.34
C LEU A 80 -0.06 1.27 -9.81
N VAL A 81 1.21 1.61 -10.10
CA VAL A 81 1.85 1.33 -11.40
C VAL A 81 2.82 0.16 -11.22
N ILE A 82 2.67 -0.90 -12.02
CA ILE A 82 3.56 -2.07 -12.04
C ILE A 82 4.07 -2.23 -13.47
N GLU A 83 5.38 -2.32 -13.68
CA GLU A 83 5.97 -2.58 -15.01
C GLU A 83 5.46 -1.62 -16.12
N ASN A 84 5.24 -0.35 -15.77
CA ASN A 84 4.65 0.71 -16.62
C ASN A 84 3.16 0.55 -16.95
N GLU A 85 2.45 -0.39 -16.34
CA GLU A 85 1.00 -0.52 -16.42
C GLU A 85 0.34 0.07 -15.15
N LYS A 86 -0.61 0.99 -15.35
CA LYS A 86 -1.44 1.50 -14.26
C LYS A 86 -2.56 0.50 -13.98
N LEU A 87 -2.62 0.02 -12.74
CA LEU A 87 -3.69 -0.87 -12.30
C LEU A 87 -4.97 -0.07 -11.98
N ASP A 88 -6.11 -0.54 -12.47
CA ASP A 88 -7.43 0.11 -12.26
C ASP A 88 -7.98 0.00 -10.83
N SER A 89 -7.28 -0.72 -9.95
CA SER A 89 -7.65 -0.90 -8.54
C SER A 89 -7.04 0.17 -7.62
N ILE A 90 -7.66 0.41 -6.46
CA ILE A 90 -7.12 1.29 -5.41
C ILE A 90 -6.33 0.44 -4.43
N PHE A 91 -5.17 0.94 -4.01
CA PHE A 91 -4.27 0.29 -3.07
C PHE A 91 -4.00 1.19 -1.89
N ILE A 92 -3.80 0.56 -0.73
CA ILE A 92 -3.15 1.15 0.44
C ILE A 92 -1.69 0.68 0.44
N GLY A 93 -0.74 1.57 0.69
CA GLY A 93 0.67 1.23 0.83
C GLY A 93 1.23 1.59 2.20
N ILE A 94 2.22 0.79 2.63
CA ILE A 94 2.91 0.92 3.91
C ILE A 94 4.41 0.76 3.68
N ASP A 95 5.20 1.63 4.32
CA ASP A 95 6.65 1.64 4.23
C ASP A 95 7.26 0.90 5.44
N TYR A 96 8.19 -0.01 5.16
CA TYR A 96 8.87 -0.82 6.19
C TYR A 96 10.21 -0.18 6.64
N SER A 97 10.40 1.14 6.42
CA SER A 97 11.67 1.85 6.64
C SER A 97 11.83 2.58 7.99
N GLU A 98 10.75 2.78 8.75
CA GLU A 98 10.76 3.34 10.12
C GLU A 98 11.49 2.38 11.11
N PRO A 99 12.03 2.85 12.26
CA PRO A 99 13.14 2.20 12.99
C PRO A 99 12.86 0.81 13.60
N PHE A 100 11.68 0.23 13.40
CA PHE A 100 11.31 -1.10 13.86
C PHE A 100 11.63 -2.23 12.85
N LEU A 101 11.84 -1.94 11.56
CA LEU A 101 11.76 -2.98 10.51
C LEU A 101 12.94 -3.01 9.52
N ARG A 102 14.11 -2.48 9.89
CA ARG A 102 15.33 -2.52 9.05
C ARG A 102 15.80 -3.93 8.64
N ASN A 103 15.26 -4.97 9.27
CA ASN A 103 15.58 -6.38 8.98
C ASN A 103 14.37 -7.20 8.50
N THR A 104 13.30 -6.55 8.03
CA THR A 104 12.12 -7.28 7.53
C THR A 104 12.36 -7.78 6.11
N GLY A 105 12.33 -9.10 5.94
CA GLY A 105 12.41 -9.76 4.64
C GLY A 105 11.07 -9.82 3.93
N VAL A 106 11.11 -10.15 2.64
CA VAL A 106 9.92 -10.21 1.76
C VAL A 106 8.81 -11.12 2.31
N LYS A 107 9.17 -12.24 2.96
CA LYS A 107 8.19 -13.16 3.55
C LYS A 107 7.44 -12.55 4.74
N GLU A 108 8.14 -11.82 5.59
CA GLU A 108 7.55 -11.14 6.75
C GLU A 108 6.65 -9.99 6.29
N CYS A 109 7.10 -9.20 5.31
CA CYS A 109 6.26 -8.19 4.66
C CYS A 109 4.95 -8.81 4.12
N LEU A 110 5.02 -9.97 3.45
CA LEU A 110 3.82 -10.62 2.91
C LEU A 110 2.89 -11.12 4.03
N GLY A 111 3.44 -11.55 5.16
CA GLY A 111 2.66 -11.89 6.35
C GLY A 111 1.89 -10.69 6.89
N GLU A 112 2.60 -9.58 7.10
CA GLU A 112 1.98 -8.34 7.59
C GLU A 112 0.91 -7.80 6.62
N LEU A 113 1.13 -7.86 5.30
CA LEU A 113 0.12 -7.44 4.31
C LEU A 113 -1.16 -8.28 4.38
N LYS A 114 -1.08 -9.55 4.77
CA LYS A 114 -2.26 -10.39 4.99
C LYS A 114 -3.01 -9.99 6.25
N GLU A 115 -2.30 -9.66 7.32
CA GLU A 115 -2.91 -9.13 8.56
C GLU A 115 -3.64 -7.81 8.27
N ILE A 116 -3.02 -6.92 7.49
CA ILE A 116 -3.67 -5.67 7.04
C ILE A 116 -4.92 -5.95 6.21
N ALA A 117 -4.86 -6.91 5.29
CA ALA A 117 -6.03 -7.32 4.50
C ALA A 117 -7.17 -7.84 5.40
N ASP A 118 -6.84 -8.60 6.45
CA ASP A 118 -7.81 -9.10 7.43
C ASP A 118 -8.41 -7.95 8.27
N GLU A 119 -7.64 -6.91 8.60
CA GLU A 119 -8.14 -5.75 9.33
C GLU A 119 -9.04 -4.85 8.47
N ILE A 120 -8.70 -4.65 7.19
CA ILE A 120 -9.55 -3.89 6.25
C ILE A 120 -10.94 -4.53 6.16
N GLU A 121 -11.04 -5.85 6.13
CA GLU A 121 -12.33 -6.57 6.10
C GLU A 121 -13.19 -6.36 7.36
N LYS A 122 -12.58 -5.96 8.48
CA LYS A 122 -13.28 -5.71 9.76
C LYS A 122 -13.65 -4.24 9.94
N MET A 123 -13.19 -3.35 9.07
CA MET A 123 -13.44 -1.91 9.20
C MET A 123 -14.80 -1.51 8.60
N ASP A 124 -15.69 -1.05 9.48
CA ASP A 124 -16.95 -0.38 9.12
C ASP A 124 -16.76 1.15 8.88
#